data_AF-A0A2J8JF84-F1
#
_entry.id   AF-A0A2J8JF84-F1
#
_cell.length_a   1.000
_cell.length_b   1.000
_cell.length_c   1.000
_cell.angle_alpha   90.00
_cell.angle_beta   90.00
_cell.angle_gamma   90.00
#
_symmetry.space_group_name_H-M   'P 1'
#
loop_
_entity.id
_entity.type
_entity.pdbx_description
1 polymer ?
#
loop_
_entity_poly.entity_id
_entity_poly.type
_entity_poly.pdbx_seq_one_letter_code
_entity_poly.pdbx_strand_id
1 'polypeptide(L)'
;ELLRRELGCSSVRATGHSGGGCISQGRSYDTDQGRVFVKVNPKAEARRMFEGEMASLTAILKTNTVKVPKPIKVLDAPGGGSVLVMEHVDMRHLSSCCRLI
;
A
#
# COMPACT_ATOMS: atom_id res chain seq x y z
N GLU A 1 15.94 -4.44 0.60
CA GLU A 1 16.30 -5.09 1.87
C GLU A 1 15.28 -4.88 2.98
N LEU A 2 14.86 -3.63 3.27
CA LEU A 2 13.83 -3.32 4.29
C LEU A 2 12.60 -4.21 4.20
N LEU A 3 11.91 -4.25 3.05
CA LEU A 3 10.69 -5.04 2.88
C LEU A 3 10.91 -6.53 3.13
N ARG A 4 12.04 -7.08 2.66
CA ARG A 4 12.39 -8.50 2.85
C ARG A 4 12.48 -8.85 4.34
N ARG A 5 13.16 -8.00 5.11
CA ARG A 5 13.33 -8.16 6.57
C ARG A 5 12.02 -7.98 7.33
N GLU A 6 11.30 -6.90 7.04
CA GLU A 6 10.10 -6.51 7.80
C GLU A 6 8.88 -7.38 7.52
N LEU A 7 8.81 -7.97 6.31
CA LEU A 7 7.75 -8.91 5.94
C LEU A 7 8.13 -10.37 6.21
N GLY A 8 9.41 -10.66 6.49
CA GLY A 8 9.87 -12.04 6.69
C GLY A 8 9.80 -12.90 5.43
N CYS A 9 9.90 -12.29 4.25
CA CYS A 9 9.85 -12.98 2.97
C CYS A 9 11.27 -13.25 2.44
N SER A 10 11.43 -14.25 1.56
CA SER A 10 12.74 -14.57 0.97
C SER A 10 13.03 -13.76 -0.29
N SER A 11 11.97 -13.32 -0.99
CA SER A 11 12.06 -12.63 -2.28
C SER A 11 11.18 -11.37 -2.32
N VAL A 12 11.70 -10.31 -2.95
CA VAL A 12 10.96 -9.07 -3.18
C VAL A 12 11.37 -8.53 -4.55
N ARG A 13 10.42 -8.43 -5.49
CA ARG A 13 10.64 -7.91 -6.84
C ARG A 13 9.62 -6.82 -7.17
N ALA A 14 10.09 -5.66 -7.62
CA ALA A 14 9.19 -4.59 -8.08
C ALA A 14 8.44 -5.03 -9.35
N THR A 15 7.13 -4.78 -9.42
CA THR A 15 6.28 -5.25 -10.53
C THR A 15 6.16 -4.25 -11.69
N GLY A 16 6.96 -3.19 -11.71
CA GLY A 16 6.95 -2.15 -12.75
C GLY A 16 5.79 -1.15 -12.67
N HIS A 17 4.66 -1.51 -12.06
CA HIS A 17 3.54 -0.62 -11.84
C HIS A 17 3.80 0.31 -10.65
N SER A 18 3.96 1.61 -10.95
CA SER A 18 4.06 2.67 -9.95
C SER A 18 2.80 3.52 -10.00
N GLY A 19 2.03 3.54 -8.90
CA GLY A 19 0.90 4.44 -8.71
C GLY A 19 1.36 5.63 -7.89
N GLY A 20 1.81 6.69 -8.55
CA GLY A 20 2.25 7.91 -7.88
C GLY A 20 1.08 8.87 -7.65
N GLY A 21 0.85 9.28 -6.40
CA GLY A 21 0.04 10.45 -6.09
C GLY A 21 0.93 11.67 -5.83
N CYS A 22 0.36 12.87 -5.78
CA CYS A 22 1.12 14.10 -5.54
C CYS A 22 1.88 14.13 -4.20
N ILE A 23 1.46 13.30 -3.23
CA ILE A 23 1.97 13.29 -1.85
C ILE A 23 2.84 12.08 -1.55
N SER A 24 2.48 10.91 -2.10
CA SER A 24 3.13 9.64 -1.80
C SER A 24 3.38 8.86 -3.09
N GLN A 25 4.53 8.21 -3.17
CA GLN A 25 4.84 7.27 -4.25
C GLN A 25 4.31 5.89 -3.88
N GLY A 26 3.49 5.29 -4.74
CA GLY A 26 3.01 3.93 -4.59
C GLY A 26 3.69 2.97 -5.55
N ARG A 27 4.08 1.79 -5.07
CA ARG A 27 4.66 0.74 -5.91
C ARG A 27 4.25 -0.65 -5.41
N SER A 28 4.01 -1.55 -6.36
CA SER A 28 3.72 -2.95 -6.06
C SER A 28 4.99 -3.81 -6.09
N TYR A 29 5.05 -4.79 -5.21
CA TYR A 29 6.14 -5.76 -5.12
C TYR A 29 5.58 -7.19 -5.06
N ASP A 30 6.09 -8.06 -5.92
CA ASP A 30 5.89 -9.50 -5.82
C ASP A 30 6.81 -10.05 -4.73
N THR A 31 6.24 -10.86 -3.83
CA THR A 31 6.98 -11.62 -2.82
C THR A 31 6.56 -13.09 -2.87
N ASP A 32 7.32 -13.96 -2.22
CA ASP A 32 6.98 -15.37 -2.03
C ASP A 32 5.76 -15.60 -1.11
N GLN A 33 5.25 -14.56 -0.47
CA GLN A 33 4.03 -14.58 0.36
C GLN A 33 2.85 -13.87 -0.32
N GLY A 34 2.99 -13.50 -1.58
CA GLY A 34 1.99 -12.75 -2.35
C GLY A 34 2.42 -11.32 -2.67
N ARG A 35 1.59 -10.62 -3.45
CA ARG A 35 1.89 -9.26 -3.89
C ARG A 35 1.46 -8.24 -2.84
N VAL A 36 2.34 -7.29 -2.55
CA VAL A 36 2.09 -6.17 -1.64
C VAL A 36 2.13 -4.85 -2.39
N PHE A 37 1.39 -3.87 -1.90
CA PHE A 37 1.47 -2.48 -2.33
C PHE A 37 2.12 -1.64 -1.24
N VAL A 38 3.03 -0.77 -1.64
CA VAL A 38 3.86 0.02 -0.73
C VAL A 38 3.73 1.49 -1.08
N LYS A 39 3.28 2.29 -0.13
CA LYS A 39 3.30 3.77 -0.19
C LYS A 39 4.53 4.29 0.53
N VAL A 40 5.25 5.22 -0.08
CA VAL A 40 6.43 5.89 0.49
C VAL A 40 6.20 7.40 0.48
N ASN A 41 6.49 8.04 1.61
CA ASN A 41 6.48 9.50 1.73
C ASN A 41 7.70 9.96 2.54
N PRO A 42 8.58 10.80 1.97
CA PRO A 42 9.84 11.20 2.60
C PRO A 42 9.69 12.29 3.69
N LYS A 43 8.50 12.88 3.86
CA LYS A 43 8.27 13.94 4.86
C LYS A 43 8.26 13.37 6.29
N ALA A 44 8.76 14.14 7.26
CA ALA A 44 8.84 13.70 8.65
C ALA A 44 7.46 13.36 9.25
N GLU A 45 6.41 14.07 8.86
CA GLU A 45 5.04 13.88 9.33
C GLU A 45 4.34 12.67 8.68
N ALA A 46 4.98 12.01 7.71
CA ALA A 46 4.42 10.87 7.00
C ALA A 46 4.05 9.72 7.93
N ARG A 47 4.77 9.56 9.05
CA ARG A 47 4.49 8.51 10.03
C ARG A 47 3.08 8.61 10.59
N ARG A 48 2.73 9.78 11.13
CA ARG A 48 1.40 10.06 11.69
C ARG A 48 0.32 9.89 10.61
N MET A 49 0.60 10.34 9.39
CA MET A 49 -0.31 10.20 8.26
C MET A 49 -0.59 8.72 7.95
N PHE A 50 0.45 7.89 7.84
CA PHE A 50 0.31 6.47 7.53
C PHE A 50 -0.24 5.63 8.69
N GLU A 51 0.06 5.98 9.95
CA GLU A 51 -0.60 5.38 11.11
C GLU A 51 -2.11 5.67 11.10
N GLY A 52 -2.50 6.90 10.75
CA GLY A 52 -3.90 7.26 10.55
C GLY A 52 -4.56 6.49 9.41
N GLU A 53 -3.87 6.32 8.28
CA GLU A 53 -4.37 5.51 7.15
C GLU A 53 -4.51 4.03 7.52
N MET A 54 -3.54 3.47 8.23
CA MET A 54 -3.60 2.09 8.72
C MET A 54 -4.79 1.89 9.67
N ALA A 55 -5.02 2.82 10.59
CA ALA A 55 -6.12 2.76 11.54
C ALA A 55 -7.48 2.82 10.84
N SER A 56 -7.65 3.74 9.88
CA SER A 56 -8.91 3.88 9.13
C SER A 56 -9.20 2.68 8.24
N LEU A 57 -8.20 2.15 7.51
CA LEU A 57 -8.34 0.93 6.72
C LEU A 57 -8.69 -0.27 7.60
N THR A 58 -8.07 -0.39 8.77
CA THR A 58 -8.39 -1.44 9.75
C THR A 58 -9.83 -1.32 10.25
N ALA A 59 -10.30 -0.10 10.53
CA ALA A 59 -11.67 0.13 10.95
C ALA A 59 -12.68 -0.26 9.85
N ILE A 60 -12.43 0.14 8.60
CA ILE A 60 -13.28 -0.22 7.46
C ILE A 60 -13.25 -1.73 7.20
N LEU A 61 -12.08 -2.38 7.31
CA LEU A 61 -11.99 -3.83 7.16
C LEU A 61 -12.88 -4.57 8.18
N LYS A 62 -12.97 -4.07 9.41
CA LYS A 62 -13.81 -4.65 10.47
C LYS A 62 -15.31 -4.50 10.21
N THR A 63 -15.76 -3.52 9.42
CA THR A 63 -17.20 -3.35 9.14
C THR A 63 -17.73 -4.42 8.18
N ASN A 64 -16.85 -5.08 7.41
CA ASN A 64 -17.21 -6.03 6.35
C ASN A 64 -18.21 -5.46 5.32
N THR A 65 -18.21 -4.13 5.11
CA THR A 65 -19.15 -3.47 4.18
C THR A 65 -18.58 -3.26 2.78
N VAL A 66 -17.29 -2.93 2.68
CA VAL A 66 -16.61 -2.68 1.40
C VAL A 66 -15.23 -3.33 1.40
N LYS A 67 -14.77 -3.76 0.21
CA LYS A 67 -13.42 -4.29 0.05
C LYS A 67 -12.41 -3.16 0.17
N VAL A 68 -11.44 -3.30 1.07
CA VAL A 68 -10.30 -2.39 1.24
C VAL A 68 -8.99 -3.19 1.20
N PRO A 69 -7.85 -2.58 0.80
CA PRO A 69 -6.55 -3.21 0.96
C PRO A 69 -6.29 -3.48 2.44
N LYS A 70 -5.95 -4.71 2.80
CA LYS A 70 -5.58 -5.06 4.17
C LYS A 70 -4.26 -4.38 4.54
N PRO A 71 -4.24 -3.49 5.54
CA PRO A 71 -2.99 -2.88 5.97
C PRO A 71 -2.12 -3.93 6.69
N ILE A 72 -0.81 -3.89 6.48
CA ILE A 72 0.15 -4.83 7.08
C ILE A 72 0.99 -4.14 8.15
N LYS A 73 1.71 -3.06 7.78
CA LYS A 73 2.63 -2.38 8.69
C LYS A 73 3.00 -0.97 8.22
N VAL A 74 3.28 -0.09 9.18
CA VAL A 74 3.96 1.21 8.96
C VAL A 74 5.42 1.07 9.39
N LEU A 75 6.34 1.53 8.55
CA LEU A 75 7.79 1.44 8.73
C LEU A 75 8.42 2.81 8.52
N ASP A 76 9.59 3.01 9.11
CA ASP A 76 10.42 4.19 8.81
C ASP A 76 11.20 3.95 7.51
N ALA A 77 11.23 4.95 6.64
CA ALA A 77 11.90 4.83 5.35
C ALA A 77 13.43 5.02 5.51
N PRO A 78 14.27 4.28 4.74
CA PRO A 78 15.70 4.52 4.74
C PRO A 78 15.98 5.92 4.18
N GLY A 79 16.59 6.80 4.97
CA GLY A 79 16.82 8.20 4.59
C GLY A 79 15.76 9.21 5.05
N GLY A 80 14.79 8.77 5.87
CA GLY A 80 13.78 9.64 6.47
C GLY A 80 12.40 9.52 5.82
N GLY A 81 11.36 9.91 6.59
CA GLY A 81 9.96 9.69 6.24
C GLY A 81 9.47 8.30 6.59
N SER A 82 8.41 7.84 5.92
CA SER A 82 7.71 6.62 6.29
C SER A 82 7.21 5.82 5.09
N VAL A 83 6.90 4.55 5.36
CA VAL A 83 6.40 3.57 4.41
C VAL A 83 5.16 2.90 4.99
N LEU A 84 4.08 2.80 4.20
CA LEU A 84 2.91 1.98 4.51
C LEU A 84 2.87 0.78 3.57
N VAL A 85 2.85 -0.42 4.15
CA VAL A 85 2.74 -1.68 3.42
C VAL A 85 1.34 -2.26 3.59
N MET A 86 0.72 -2.66 2.50
CA MET A 86 -0.64 -3.20 2.46
C MET A 86 -0.79 -4.29 1.39
N GLU A 87 -1.91 -5.02 1.42
CA GLU A 87 -2.32 -5.93 0.36
C GLU A 87 -2.38 -5.20 -0.99
N HIS A 88 -1.88 -5.85 -2.04
CA HIS A 88 -2.09 -5.37 -3.39
C HIS A 88 -3.50 -5.68 -3.90
N VAL A 89 -4.29 -4.65 -4.15
CA VAL A 89 -5.57 -4.77 -4.84
C VAL A 89 -5.38 -4.56 -6.34
N ASP A 90 -5.80 -5.54 -7.14
CA ASP A 90 -5.84 -5.41 -8.59
C ASP A 90 -6.98 -4.46 -8.99
N MET A 91 -6.64 -3.18 -9.18
CA MET A 91 -7.59 -2.14 -9.54
C MET A 91 -7.79 -2.12 -11.05
N ARG A 92 -9.04 -2.30 -11.48
CA ARG A 92 -9.45 -2.05 -12.86
C ARG A 92 -9.97 -0.63 -12.97
N HIS A 93 -9.63 0.04 -14.06
CA HIS A 93 -10.22 1.34 -14.35
C HIS A 93 -11.73 1.20 -14.44
N LEU A 94 -12.46 2.17 -13.88
CA LEU A 94 -13.87 2.33 -14.20
C LEU A 94 -13.96 2.65 -15.69
N SER A 95 -14.38 1.68 -16.50
CA SER A 95 -14.72 1.96 -17.89
C SER A 95 -15.93 2.90 -17.91
N SER A 96 -15.87 3.99 -18.67
CA SER A 96 -16.94 5.00 -18.83
C SER A 96 -18.22 4.47 -19.50
N CYS A 97 -18.50 3.16 -19.49
CA CYS A 97 -19.73 2.63 -20.04
C CYS A 97 -20.81 2.59 -18.95
N CYS A 98 -21.32 3.77 -18.60
CA CYS A 98 -22.73 3.88 -18.24
C CYS A 98 -23.50 3.65 -19.54
N ARG A 99 -23.72 2.39 -19.91
CA ARG A 99 -24.68 2.07 -20.97
C ARG A 99 -26.04 2.06 -20.29
N LEU A 100 -26.74 3.19 -20.37
CA LEU A 100 -28.19 3.19 -20.28
C LEU A 100 -28.69 2.24 -21.38
N ILE A 101 -29.21 1.10 -20.95
CA ILE A 101 -30.32 0.35 -21.56
C ILE A 101 -30.98 -0.45 -20.45
#